data_AF-A0A2E7EAM5-F1
#
_entry.id   AF-A0A2E7EAM5-F1
#
_cell.length_a   1.000
_cell.length_b   1.000
_cell.length_c   1.000
_cell.angle_alpha   90.00
_cell.angle_beta   90.00
_cell.angle_gamma   90.00
#
_symmetry.space_group_name_H-M   'P 1'
#
loop_
_entity.id
_entity.type
_entity.pdbx_description
1 polymer ?
#
loop_
_entity_poly.entity_id
_entity_poly.type
_entity_poly.pdbx_seq_one_letter_code
_entity_poly.pdbx_strand_id
1 'polypeptide(L)'
;MNAIQRSLTALSLATINQPHIALLKEQGVDVAPYQKLLQKQRSYLSGELKSEANLLRFFEQFSEWRQAQPLDANLNDRIVDLCCASLYGSVEMMHDSECDDIELLYGYVDQLFAEIDELGGESETLAQYFEDIKSELSEHLNNVSQRPVKKEFFKWLDEQDISLFGLSS
;
A
#
# COMPACT_ATOMS: atom_id res chain seq x y z
N MET A 1 13.66 -2.46 10.35
CA MET A 1 13.79 -1.90 8.98
C MET A 1 14.24 -0.45 9.08
N ASN A 2 14.97 0.09 8.09
CA ASN A 2 15.21 1.53 8.00
C ASN A 2 13.99 2.27 7.39
N ALA A 3 14.00 3.60 7.41
CA ALA A 3 12.93 4.45 6.88
C ALA A 3 12.48 4.08 5.45
N ILE A 4 13.44 3.88 4.53
CA ILE A 4 13.11 3.54 3.14
C ILE A 4 12.55 2.13 3.00
N GLN A 5 13.04 1.17 3.76
CA GLN A 5 12.50 -0.19 3.78
C GLN A 5 11.06 -0.20 4.29
N ARG A 6 10.78 0.53 5.39
CA ARG A 6 9.41 0.68 5.92
C ARG A 6 8.49 1.32 4.88
N SER A 7 8.93 2.43 4.28
CA SER A 7 8.19 3.11 3.22
C SER A 7 7.86 2.21 2.03
N LEU A 8 8.82 1.38 1.58
CA LEU A 8 8.63 0.44 0.48
C LEU A 8 7.68 -0.70 0.87
N THR A 9 7.76 -1.23 2.09
CA THR A 9 6.82 -2.23 2.58
C THR A 9 5.39 -1.71 2.56
N ALA A 10 5.16 -0.51 3.10
CA ALA A 10 3.84 0.11 3.09
C ALA A 10 3.38 0.44 1.65
N LEU A 11 4.29 0.87 0.76
CA LEU A 11 3.98 1.07 -0.66
C LEU A 11 3.56 -0.21 -1.37
N SER A 12 4.19 -1.34 -1.05
CA SER A 12 3.85 -2.65 -1.62
C SER A 12 2.42 -3.03 -1.28
N LEU A 13 2.00 -2.88 -0.02
CA LEU A 13 0.63 -3.15 0.41
C LEU A 13 -0.39 -2.26 -0.32
N ALA A 14 -0.08 -0.98 -0.49
CA ALA A 14 -0.93 -0.07 -1.26
C ALA A 14 -1.00 -0.47 -2.75
N THR A 15 0.13 -0.87 -3.34
CA THR A 15 0.22 -1.17 -4.77
C THR A 15 -0.45 -2.49 -5.14
N ILE A 16 -0.15 -3.57 -4.41
CA ILE A 16 -0.66 -4.92 -4.68
C ILE A 16 -2.19 -4.95 -4.58
N ASN A 17 -2.76 -4.15 -3.67
CA ASN A 17 -4.20 -4.09 -3.47
C ASN A 17 -4.92 -3.03 -4.34
N GLN A 18 -4.26 -2.48 -5.36
CA GLN A 18 -4.89 -1.55 -6.32
C GLN A 18 -6.20 -2.05 -6.96
N PRO A 19 -6.43 -3.35 -7.20
CA PRO A 19 -7.72 -3.82 -7.71
C PRO A 19 -8.91 -3.36 -6.85
N HIS A 20 -8.75 -3.22 -5.53
CA HIS A 20 -9.80 -2.74 -4.63
C HIS A 20 -10.08 -1.23 -4.77
N ILE A 21 -9.05 -0.45 -5.12
CA ILE A 21 -9.19 0.97 -5.48
C ILE A 21 -9.89 1.11 -6.83
N ALA A 22 -9.61 0.21 -7.78
CA ALA A 22 -10.31 0.18 -9.06
C ALA A 22 -11.80 -0.14 -8.86
N LEU A 23 -12.14 -1.12 -8.01
CA LEU A 23 -13.52 -1.42 -7.65
C LEU A 23 -14.23 -0.23 -6.99
N LEU A 24 -13.57 0.48 -6.08
CA LEU A 24 -14.10 1.71 -5.47
C LEU A 24 -14.41 2.79 -6.51
N LYS A 25 -13.54 2.93 -7.53
CA LYS A 25 -13.76 3.84 -8.65
C LYS A 25 -14.98 3.44 -9.48
N GLU A 26 -15.20 2.14 -9.71
CA GLU A 26 -16.38 1.63 -10.41
C GLU A 26 -17.69 1.93 -9.66
N GLN A 27 -17.61 2.05 -8.33
CA GLN A 27 -18.72 2.49 -7.48
C GLN A 27 -18.98 4.01 -7.53
N GLY A 28 -18.23 4.75 -8.35
CA GLY A 28 -18.44 6.18 -8.62
C GLY A 28 -17.65 7.13 -7.72
N VAL A 29 -16.73 6.62 -6.90
CA VAL A 29 -15.84 7.43 -6.07
C VAL A 29 -14.67 7.96 -6.91
N ASP A 30 -14.36 9.25 -6.77
CA ASP A 30 -13.17 9.82 -7.38
C ASP A 30 -11.91 9.42 -6.61
N VAL A 31 -11.16 8.46 -7.15
CA VAL A 31 -9.91 7.95 -6.57
C VAL A 31 -8.66 8.67 -7.10
N ALA A 32 -8.80 9.80 -7.81
CA ALA A 32 -7.67 10.53 -8.35
C ALA A 32 -6.64 10.95 -7.29
N PRO A 33 -7.01 11.42 -6.08
CA PRO A 33 -6.03 11.76 -5.05
C PRO A 33 -5.15 10.58 -4.63
N TYR A 34 -5.74 9.40 -4.45
CA TYR A 34 -5.01 8.16 -4.19
C TYR A 34 -4.01 7.84 -5.30
N GLN A 35 -4.49 7.79 -6.56
CA GLN A 35 -3.67 7.43 -7.71
C GLN A 35 -2.51 8.42 -7.92
N LYS A 36 -2.77 9.72 -7.70
CA LYS A 36 -1.75 10.75 -7.81
C LYS A 36 -0.69 10.62 -6.73
N LEU A 37 -1.07 10.44 -5.46
CA LEU A 37 -0.08 10.26 -4.40
C LEU A 37 0.75 8.99 -4.64
N LEU A 38 0.12 7.87 -4.98
CA LEU A 38 0.82 6.62 -5.26
C LEU A 38 1.88 6.80 -6.36
N GLN A 39 1.51 7.44 -7.48
CA GLN A 39 2.45 7.73 -8.56
C GLN A 39 3.60 8.63 -8.07
N LYS A 40 3.30 9.65 -7.26
CA LYS A 40 4.30 10.60 -6.76
C LYS A 40 5.26 9.93 -5.78
N GLN A 41 4.77 9.06 -4.91
CA GLN A 41 5.58 8.32 -3.96
C GLN A 41 6.50 7.34 -4.68
N ARG A 42 5.99 6.61 -5.69
CA ARG A 42 6.82 5.76 -6.57
C ARG A 42 7.90 6.57 -7.30
N SER A 43 7.52 7.72 -7.87
CA SER A 43 8.47 8.62 -8.54
C SER A 43 9.52 9.16 -7.56
N TYR A 44 9.12 9.45 -6.32
CA TYR A 44 10.02 9.92 -5.27
C TYR A 44 11.02 8.83 -4.92
N LEU A 45 10.57 7.63 -4.56
CA LEU A 45 11.43 6.51 -4.17
C LEU A 45 12.37 6.04 -5.28
N SER A 46 11.94 6.06 -6.54
CA SER A 46 12.78 5.77 -7.72
C SER A 46 13.76 6.91 -8.08
N GLY A 47 13.61 8.08 -7.47
CA GLY A 47 14.46 9.26 -7.72
C GLY A 47 14.07 10.10 -8.93
N GLU A 48 13.00 9.75 -9.65
CA GLU A 48 12.44 10.55 -10.76
C GLU A 48 11.87 11.89 -10.27
N LEU A 49 11.22 11.88 -9.10
CA LEU A 49 10.77 13.08 -8.40
C LEU A 49 11.79 13.50 -7.35
N LYS A 50 12.44 14.66 -7.59
CA LYS A 50 13.42 15.26 -6.65
C LYS A 50 12.79 16.17 -5.61
N SER A 51 11.63 16.74 -5.89
CA SER A 51 10.99 17.75 -5.03
C SER A 51 10.13 17.07 -3.96
N GLU A 52 10.59 17.12 -2.73
CA GLU A 52 9.85 16.70 -1.54
C GLU A 52 8.59 17.55 -1.32
N ALA A 53 8.70 18.88 -1.39
CA ALA A 53 7.53 19.76 -1.27
C ALA A 53 6.41 19.42 -2.28
N ASN A 54 6.77 18.96 -3.48
CA ASN A 54 5.77 18.52 -4.46
C ASN A 54 5.09 17.21 -4.03
N LEU A 55 5.82 16.26 -3.45
CA LEU A 55 5.24 15.05 -2.87
C LEU A 55 4.28 15.41 -1.72
N LEU A 56 4.74 16.23 -0.77
CA LEU A 56 3.96 16.59 0.42
C LEU A 56 2.66 17.33 0.08
N ARG A 57 2.65 18.16 -0.98
CA ARG A 57 1.40 18.77 -1.47
C ARG A 57 0.36 17.72 -1.92
N PHE A 58 0.78 16.65 -2.60
CA PHE A 58 -0.15 15.58 -2.98
C PHE A 58 -0.53 14.71 -1.79
N PHE A 59 0.36 14.61 -0.79
CA PHE A 59 0.09 13.90 0.45
C PHE A 59 -1.00 14.60 1.28
N GLU A 60 -0.98 15.93 1.38
CA GLU A 60 -2.04 16.73 2.00
C GLU A 60 -3.39 16.52 1.29
N GLN A 61 -3.42 16.64 -0.04
CA GLN A 61 -4.65 16.42 -0.84
C GLN A 61 -5.23 15.02 -0.66
N PHE A 62 -4.36 14.01 -0.61
CA PHE A 62 -4.77 12.63 -0.34
C PHE A 62 -5.31 12.48 1.09
N SER A 63 -4.68 13.13 2.07
CA SER A 63 -5.09 13.05 3.48
C SER A 63 -6.47 13.66 3.69
N GLU A 64 -6.74 14.82 3.09
CA GLU A 64 -8.07 15.44 3.07
C GLU A 64 -9.11 14.54 2.39
N TRP A 65 -8.75 13.97 1.22
CA TRP A 65 -9.61 13.04 0.50
C TRP A 65 -9.95 11.81 1.33
N ARG A 66 -8.96 11.17 1.96
CA ARG A 66 -9.13 9.98 2.80
C ARG A 66 -10.11 10.24 3.95
N GLN A 67 -9.96 11.38 4.64
CA GLN A 67 -10.83 11.76 5.76
C GLN A 67 -12.29 11.98 5.34
N ALA A 68 -12.52 12.30 4.07
CA ALA A 68 -13.86 12.52 3.52
C ALA A 68 -14.54 11.23 3.01
N GLN A 69 -13.84 10.08 2.98
CA GLN A 69 -14.42 8.83 2.48
C GLN A 69 -15.15 8.06 3.61
N PRO A 70 -16.42 7.66 3.42
CA PRO A 70 -17.15 6.84 4.39
C PRO A 70 -16.78 5.36 4.21
N LEU A 71 -15.54 4.99 4.54
CA LEU A 71 -15.00 3.64 4.35
C LEU A 71 -15.17 2.77 5.60
N ASP A 72 -16.32 2.12 5.76
CA ASP A 72 -16.54 1.12 6.82
C ASP A 72 -17.77 0.21 6.60
N ALA A 73 -18.47 0.31 5.48
CA ALA A 73 -19.76 -0.35 5.31
C ALA A 73 -19.64 -1.83 4.88
N ASN A 74 -18.54 -2.22 4.25
CA ASN A 74 -18.32 -3.57 3.73
C ASN A 74 -16.83 -3.96 3.73
N LEU A 75 -16.54 -5.22 3.41
CA LEU A 75 -15.16 -5.75 3.37
C LEU A 75 -14.25 -4.97 2.41
N ASN A 76 -14.74 -4.60 1.22
CA ASN A 76 -13.94 -3.82 0.28
C ASN A 76 -13.59 -2.44 0.84
N ASP A 77 -14.49 -1.79 1.56
CA ASP A 77 -14.21 -0.50 2.20
C ASP A 77 -13.07 -0.61 3.22
N ARG A 78 -13.04 -1.70 4.01
CA ARG A 78 -11.95 -1.96 4.97
C ARG A 78 -10.63 -2.26 4.26
N ILE A 79 -10.66 -3.01 3.16
CA ILE A 79 -9.47 -3.23 2.32
C ILE A 79 -8.98 -1.90 1.70
N VAL A 80 -9.89 -1.02 1.28
CA VAL A 80 -9.54 0.32 0.80
C VAL A 80 -8.94 1.16 1.93
N ASP A 81 -9.46 1.09 3.15
CA ASP A 81 -8.84 1.78 4.29
C ASP A 81 -7.42 1.26 4.57
N LEU A 82 -7.18 -0.06 4.49
CA LEU A 82 -5.83 -0.61 4.51
C LEU A 82 -4.96 -0.03 3.39
N CYS A 83 -5.46 0.06 2.16
CA CYS A 83 -4.72 0.66 1.04
C CYS A 83 -4.37 2.13 1.33
N CYS A 84 -5.29 2.87 1.92
CA CYS A 84 -5.11 4.28 2.29
C CYS A 84 -4.12 4.43 3.44
N ALA A 85 -4.23 3.62 4.50
CA ALA A 85 -3.30 3.59 5.62
C ALA A 85 -1.88 3.24 5.17
N SER A 86 -1.76 2.26 4.27
CA SER A 86 -0.48 1.83 3.70
C SER A 86 0.16 2.91 2.84
N LEU A 87 -0.61 3.59 1.98
CA LEU A 87 -0.09 4.69 1.19
C LEU A 87 0.29 5.90 2.06
N TYR A 88 -0.50 6.18 3.09
CA TYR A 88 -0.22 7.22 4.07
C TYR A 88 1.12 6.95 4.78
N GLY A 89 1.24 5.76 5.39
CA GLY A 89 2.44 5.33 6.10
C GLY A 89 3.68 5.29 5.21
N SER A 90 3.52 4.92 3.93
CA SER A 90 4.63 4.95 2.97
C SER A 90 5.28 6.33 2.87
N VAL A 91 4.49 7.40 2.92
CA VAL A 91 5.01 8.78 2.89
C VAL A 91 5.57 9.13 4.27
N GLU A 92 4.80 8.99 5.34
CA GLU A 92 5.22 9.40 6.69
C GLU A 92 6.55 8.76 7.13
N MET A 93 6.72 7.46 6.92
CA MET A 93 7.93 6.74 7.32
C MET A 93 9.21 7.23 6.62
N MET A 94 9.09 7.99 5.53
CA MET A 94 10.22 8.65 4.86
C MET A 94 10.61 9.98 5.51
N HIS A 95 9.70 10.62 6.21
CA HIS A 95 9.84 11.98 6.74
C HIS A 95 9.87 12.02 8.27
N ASP A 96 9.34 10.99 8.93
CA ASP A 96 9.42 10.76 10.36
C ASP A 96 10.20 9.46 10.65
N SER A 97 11.36 9.60 11.28
CA SER A 97 12.20 8.45 11.64
C SER A 97 11.59 7.58 12.75
N GLU A 98 10.72 8.14 13.59
CA GLU A 98 10.07 7.44 14.70
C GLU A 98 8.82 6.67 14.26
N CYS A 99 8.23 7.04 13.12
CA CYS A 99 7.10 6.32 12.53
C CYS A 99 7.51 4.92 12.04
N ASP A 100 6.89 3.88 12.63
CA ASP A 100 7.04 2.48 12.25
C ASP A 100 5.73 1.71 12.43
N ASP A 101 4.80 1.91 11.51
CA ASP A 101 3.48 1.27 11.52
C ASP A 101 3.44 -0.09 10.81
N ILE A 102 4.58 -0.71 10.47
CA ILE A 102 4.60 -1.94 9.67
C ILE A 102 3.88 -3.10 10.38
N GLU A 103 4.12 -3.27 11.68
CA GLU A 103 3.44 -4.31 12.46
C GLU A 103 1.93 -4.05 12.53
N LEU A 104 1.51 -2.78 12.61
CA LEU A 104 0.10 -2.40 12.59
C LEU A 104 -0.55 -2.70 11.24
N LEU A 105 0.12 -2.39 10.13
CA LEU A 105 -0.38 -2.68 8.78
C LEU A 105 -0.50 -4.19 8.54
N TYR A 106 0.48 -4.98 8.97
CA TYR A 106 0.42 -6.44 8.89
C TYR A 106 -0.71 -7.00 9.76
N GLY A 107 -0.86 -6.51 10.99
CA GLY A 107 -1.98 -6.90 11.85
C GLY A 107 -3.33 -6.54 11.26
N TYR A 108 -3.43 -5.46 10.47
CA TYR A 108 -4.66 -5.11 9.77
C TYR A 108 -4.96 -6.08 8.61
N VAL A 109 -3.93 -6.53 7.88
CA VAL A 109 -4.10 -7.60 6.88
C VAL A 109 -4.61 -8.89 7.53
N ASP A 110 -4.02 -9.28 8.67
CA ASP A 110 -4.45 -10.49 9.40
C ASP A 110 -5.90 -10.40 9.88
N GLN A 111 -6.35 -9.21 10.32
CA GLN A 111 -7.76 -8.97 10.69
C GLN A 111 -8.69 -9.13 9.49
N LEU A 112 -8.29 -8.68 8.30
CA LEU A 112 -9.09 -8.83 7.08
C LEU A 112 -9.18 -10.30 6.65
N PHE A 113 -8.11 -11.08 6.81
CA PHE A 113 -8.18 -12.53 6.58
C PHE A 113 -9.13 -13.24 7.54
N ALA A 114 -9.09 -12.87 8.83
CA ALA A 114 -10.05 -13.40 9.81
C ALA A 114 -11.50 -13.06 9.43
N GLU A 115 -11.76 -11.84 8.97
CA GLU A 115 -13.09 -11.45 8.49
C GLU A 115 -13.53 -12.25 7.24
N ILE A 116 -12.62 -12.49 6.29
CA ILE A 116 -12.90 -13.32 5.11
C ILE A 116 -13.29 -14.74 5.54
N ASP A 117 -12.59 -15.30 6.53
CA ASP A 117 -12.91 -16.61 7.10
C ASP A 117 -14.32 -16.64 7.73
N GLU A 118 -14.65 -15.62 8.52
CA GLU A 118 -15.98 -15.45 9.14
C GLU A 118 -17.11 -15.35 8.11
N LEU A 119 -16.83 -14.78 6.94
CA LEU A 119 -17.75 -14.69 5.81
C LEU A 119 -17.81 -15.98 4.96
N GLY A 120 -17.01 -17.00 5.31
CA GLY A 120 -16.97 -18.29 4.63
C GLY A 120 -16.06 -18.36 3.40
N GLY A 121 -15.11 -17.42 3.27
CA GLY A 121 -14.09 -17.43 2.23
C GLY A 121 -12.85 -18.27 2.57
N GLU A 122 -12.00 -18.53 1.58
CA GLU A 122 -10.76 -19.31 1.76
C GLU A 122 -9.60 -18.44 2.24
N SER A 123 -9.59 -18.10 3.54
CA SER A 123 -8.60 -17.20 4.15
C SER A 123 -7.19 -17.80 4.24
N GLU A 124 -7.05 -19.11 4.43
CA GLU A 124 -5.77 -19.81 4.62
C GLU A 124 -4.84 -19.68 3.39
N THR A 125 -5.39 -19.88 2.19
CA THR A 125 -4.63 -19.73 0.94
C THR A 125 -4.16 -18.28 0.73
N LEU A 126 -4.99 -17.30 1.09
CA LEU A 126 -4.65 -15.88 0.99
C LEU A 126 -3.56 -15.48 1.99
N ALA A 127 -3.64 -16.01 3.22
CA ALA A 127 -2.61 -15.81 4.24
C ALA A 127 -1.26 -16.40 3.80
N GLN A 128 -1.26 -17.61 3.23
CA GLN A 128 -0.04 -18.21 2.69
C GLN A 128 0.54 -17.39 1.54
N TYR A 129 -0.29 -16.90 0.62
CA TYR A 129 0.15 -16.00 -0.45
C TYR A 129 0.78 -14.72 0.12
N PHE A 130 0.22 -14.15 1.20
CA PHE A 130 0.81 -12.99 1.85
C PHE A 130 2.17 -13.28 2.50
N GLU A 131 2.37 -14.46 3.09
CA GLU A 131 3.69 -14.88 3.57
C GLU A 131 4.72 -14.97 2.44
N ASP A 132 4.33 -15.51 1.29
CA ASP A 132 5.20 -15.60 0.12
C ASP A 132 5.61 -14.20 -0.38
N ILE A 133 4.64 -13.28 -0.47
CA ILE A 133 4.90 -11.86 -0.80
C ILE A 133 5.84 -11.20 0.22
N LYS A 134 5.65 -11.44 1.53
CA LYS A 134 6.55 -10.91 2.57
C LYS A 134 7.97 -11.45 2.42
N SER A 135 8.12 -12.73 2.06
CA SER A 135 9.43 -13.34 1.81
C SER A 135 10.13 -12.67 0.63
N GLU A 136 9.46 -12.57 -0.52
CA GLU A 136 10.00 -11.93 -1.73
C GLU A 136 10.33 -10.45 -1.49
N LEU A 137 9.44 -9.73 -0.80
CA LEU A 137 9.67 -8.34 -0.42
C LEU A 137 10.93 -8.20 0.44
N SER A 138 11.11 -9.06 1.45
CA SER A 138 12.29 -9.05 2.30
C SER A 138 13.59 -9.21 1.49
N GLU A 139 13.59 -10.10 0.50
CA GLU A 139 14.72 -10.29 -0.40
C GLU A 139 15.05 -9.03 -1.19
N HIS A 140 14.04 -8.34 -1.73
CA HIS A 140 14.21 -7.07 -2.42
C HIS A 140 14.74 -5.96 -1.49
N LEU A 141 14.36 -5.96 -0.22
CA LEU A 141 14.70 -4.92 0.74
C LEU A 141 16.07 -5.09 1.40
N ASN A 142 16.68 -6.29 1.40
CA ASN A 142 17.92 -6.62 2.10
C ASN A 142 19.10 -5.66 1.88
N ASN A 143 19.14 -4.98 0.72
CA ASN A 143 20.22 -4.04 0.37
C ASN A 143 19.73 -2.60 0.10
N VAL A 144 18.50 -2.28 0.48
CA VAL A 144 17.93 -0.95 0.28
C VAL A 144 18.21 -0.08 1.50
N SER A 145 19.09 0.90 1.34
CA SER A 145 19.46 1.84 2.40
C SER A 145 19.18 3.31 2.07
N GLN A 146 18.98 3.63 0.79
CA GLN A 146 18.75 4.99 0.32
C GLN A 146 18.05 5.01 -1.04
N ARG A 147 17.54 6.18 -1.40
CA ARG A 147 17.06 6.48 -2.76
C ARG A 147 18.25 6.75 -3.69
N PRO A 148 18.15 6.48 -5.00
CA PRO A 148 17.02 5.88 -5.68
C PRO A 148 16.92 4.36 -5.46
N VAL A 149 15.69 3.86 -5.36
CA VAL A 149 15.39 2.43 -5.32
C VAL A 149 15.51 1.85 -6.74
N LYS A 150 16.05 0.64 -6.82
CA LYS A 150 16.29 -0.10 -8.07
C LYS A 150 14.97 -0.35 -8.83
N LYS A 151 15.03 -0.29 -10.16
CA LYS A 151 13.85 -0.48 -11.04
C LYS A 151 13.24 -1.88 -10.90
N GLU A 152 14.08 -2.85 -10.59
CA GLU A 152 13.70 -4.25 -10.38
C GLU A 152 12.64 -4.41 -9.28
N PHE A 153 12.70 -3.60 -8.22
CA PHE A 153 11.68 -3.60 -7.17
C PHE A 153 10.31 -3.16 -7.70
N PHE A 154 10.27 -2.08 -8.47
CA PHE A 154 9.02 -1.57 -9.04
C PHE A 154 8.47 -2.49 -10.13
N LYS A 155 9.34 -3.16 -10.89
CA LYS A 155 8.95 -4.18 -11.85
C LYS A 155 8.29 -5.37 -11.14
N TRP A 156 8.90 -5.88 -10.07
CA TRP A 156 8.32 -6.94 -9.25
C TRP A 156 6.96 -6.54 -8.67
N LEU A 157 6.82 -5.30 -8.19
CA LEU A 157 5.52 -4.80 -7.71
C LEU A 157 4.45 -4.77 -8.80
N ASP A 158 4.81 -4.39 -10.02
CA ASP A 158 3.88 -4.28 -11.15
C ASP A 158 3.52 -5.66 -11.74
N GLU A 159 4.26 -6.72 -11.39
CA GLU A 159 3.99 -8.11 -11.77
C GLU A 159 3.01 -8.81 -10.81
N GLN A 160 2.58 -8.14 -9.74
CA GLN A 160 1.59 -8.67 -8.81
C GLN A 160 0.17 -8.49 -9.38
N ASP A 161 -0.28 -9.48 -10.13
CA ASP A 161 -1.55 -9.42 -10.87
C ASP A 161 -2.80 -9.62 -9.98
N ILE A 162 -2.62 -10.13 -8.76
CA ILE A 162 -3.69 -10.48 -7.83
C ILE A 162 -3.44 -9.78 -6.49
N SER A 163 -4.49 -9.14 -5.96
CA SER A 163 -4.47 -8.53 -4.63
C SER A 163 -4.25 -9.58 -3.54
N LEU A 164 -3.85 -9.14 -2.34
CA LEU A 164 -3.72 -10.04 -1.19
C LEU A 164 -5.06 -10.70 -0.82
N PHE A 165 -6.18 -10.15 -1.30
CA PHE A 165 -7.54 -10.60 -1.01
C PHE A 165 -8.22 -11.24 -2.24
N GLY A 166 -7.43 -11.66 -3.23
CA GLY A 166 -7.89 -12.49 -4.34
C GLY A 166 -8.57 -11.74 -5.49
N LEU A 167 -8.54 -10.41 -5.50
CA LEU A 167 -9.10 -9.60 -6.59
C LEU A 167 -8.02 -9.35 -7.66
N SER A 168 -8.31 -9.73 -8.90
CA SER A 168 -7.43 -9.46 -10.04
C SER A 168 -7.77 -8.14 -10.74
N SER A 169 -6.78 -7.55 -11.40
CA SER A 169 -6.92 -6.34 -12.23
C SER A 169 -7.65 -6.58 -13.54
#